data_AF-A0A355DY30-F1
#
_entry.id   AF-A0A355DY30-F1
#
_cell.length_a   1.000
_cell.length_b   1.000
_cell.length_c   1.000
_cell.angle_alpha   90.00
_cell.angle_beta   90.00
_cell.angle_gamma   90.00
#
_symmetry.space_group_name_H-M   'P 1'
#
loop_
_entity.id
_entity.type
_entity.pdbx_description
1 polymer ?
#
loop_
_entity_poly.entity_id
_entity_poly.type
_entity_poly.pdbx_seq_one_letter_code
_entity_poly.pdbx_strand_id
1 'polypeptide(L)'
;MNPYYRKLYALLHDSENIEQFHNVCNQVTGLQRHLDNLQNWWQQLEQHYQANPSSIAPQTLFQAIASSSDRINLKSKPPNSSNSVKIHHPISGQSQSIPPLNRLTDEDIKTIQTICSQIALTENPDNAAKKTFWWFWRFYPELIAQHQPNALLFPAHKILPDCPLHSYHSTVSALVGAIPDDWQIKQADKHPYLFLFTFSPVQEFIKASRKFVDFWAGSYLLHYLGAKICWHIAQLYAPDAVITPSLWSQEIIDALMVKEFDNPNQNYSPFGDSFKHYTPETSDPVSQFTRGQSTSLSTAGFPNVITALVPGKKAAEELGNVLTQKLTEEWKAIAHQIRKHIKQQVKTWLADPNNQEKREAILQEFPEFDRNTCQDDLRKWQEGGCWEWHKLWDAQINNTWETYWTAVPLGNPDQELLINKDNNGFPETWKQDQNAIAPSRGEQTIPTLAEEQAYDTLNIGTWWGNVQARLGQLIQSVKNTRTWQIPIAPGERSTLSGQ
;
A
#
# COMPACT_ATOMS: atom_id res chain seq x y z
N MET A 1 -22.32 9.98 -2.07
CA MET A 1 -21.76 10.04 -0.69
C MET A 1 -20.27 9.82 -0.83
N ASN A 2 -19.43 10.60 -0.16
CA ASN A 2 -17.98 10.45 -0.28
C ASN A 2 -17.55 9.00 0.10
N PRO A 3 -16.74 8.30 -0.73
CA PRO A 3 -16.37 6.90 -0.50
C PRO A 3 -15.62 6.69 0.82
N TYR A 4 -14.91 7.70 1.33
CA TYR A 4 -14.21 7.63 2.62
C TYR A 4 -15.17 7.37 3.79
N TYR A 5 -16.43 7.78 3.72
CA TYR A 5 -17.41 7.46 4.77
C TYR A 5 -17.81 5.98 4.78
N ARG A 6 -17.94 5.34 3.61
CA ARG A 6 -18.19 3.88 3.53
C ARG A 6 -16.99 3.11 4.06
N LYS A 7 -15.79 3.51 3.64
CA LYS A 7 -14.53 2.91 4.11
C LYS A 7 -14.37 3.07 5.63
N LEU A 8 -14.60 4.28 6.16
CA LEU A 8 -14.52 4.54 7.60
C LEU A 8 -15.53 3.73 8.39
N TYR A 9 -16.78 3.64 7.91
CA TYR A 9 -17.80 2.81 8.53
C TYR A 9 -17.37 1.33 8.56
N ALA A 10 -16.85 0.81 7.46
CA ALA A 10 -16.35 -0.57 7.35
C ALA A 10 -15.12 -0.83 8.23
N LEU A 11 -14.20 0.13 8.34
CA LEU A 11 -12.99 0.07 9.16
C LEU A 11 -13.32 0.02 10.67
N LEU A 12 -14.37 0.74 11.09
CA LEU A 12 -14.78 0.84 12.49
C LEU A 12 -15.75 -0.27 12.92
N HIS A 13 -16.42 -0.92 11.97
CA HIS A 13 -17.52 -1.82 12.27
C HIS A 13 -17.09 -3.06 13.06
N ASP A 14 -17.48 -3.12 14.33
CA ASP A 14 -17.26 -4.25 15.23
C ASP A 14 -18.60 -4.87 15.65
N SER A 15 -18.88 -6.08 15.14
CA SER A 15 -20.09 -6.84 15.47
C SER A 15 -20.10 -7.36 16.90
N GLU A 16 -18.94 -7.52 17.55
CA GLU A 16 -18.86 -7.96 18.95
C GLU A 16 -19.12 -6.80 19.92
N ASN A 17 -18.99 -5.55 19.47
CA ASN A 17 -19.13 -4.35 20.32
C ASN A 17 -19.88 -3.20 19.59
N ILE A 18 -21.10 -3.51 19.15
CA ILE A 18 -21.97 -2.59 18.39
C ILE A 18 -22.26 -1.29 19.15
N GLU A 19 -22.41 -1.34 20.47
CA GLU A 19 -22.66 -0.15 21.31
C GLU A 19 -21.51 0.86 21.20
N GLN A 20 -20.27 0.39 21.37
CA GLN A 20 -19.08 1.23 21.24
C GLN A 20 -18.88 1.72 19.80
N PHE A 21 -19.12 0.86 18.81
CA PHE A 21 -19.09 1.23 17.40
C PHE A 21 -20.01 2.42 17.11
N HIS A 22 -21.27 2.36 17.54
CA HIS A 22 -22.21 3.45 17.37
C HIS A 22 -21.80 4.71 18.14
N ASN A 23 -21.26 4.57 19.35
CA ASN A 23 -20.76 5.71 20.11
C ASN A 23 -19.62 6.43 19.37
N VAL A 24 -18.62 5.69 18.88
CA VAL A 24 -17.51 6.27 18.09
C VAL A 24 -18.05 6.94 16.84
N CYS A 25 -18.90 6.25 16.05
CA CYS A 25 -19.49 6.80 14.84
C CYS A 25 -20.26 8.10 15.08
N ASN A 26 -20.98 8.19 16.20
CA ASN A 26 -21.69 9.39 16.63
C ASN A 26 -20.77 10.52 17.07
N GLN A 27 -19.48 10.29 17.34
CA GLN A 27 -18.52 11.36 17.62
C GLN A 27 -17.73 11.83 16.40
N VAL A 28 -17.76 11.07 15.29
CA VAL A 28 -17.05 11.44 14.07
C VAL A 28 -17.82 12.54 13.32
N THR A 29 -17.28 13.76 13.36
CA THR A 29 -17.82 14.91 12.65
C THR A 29 -17.95 14.61 11.14
N GLY A 30 -19.11 14.90 10.57
CA GLY A 30 -19.43 14.63 9.16
C GLY A 30 -20.02 13.23 8.91
N LEU A 31 -19.46 12.19 9.54
CA LEU A 31 -20.00 10.82 9.44
C LEU A 31 -21.42 10.73 10.02
N GLN A 32 -21.68 11.42 11.13
CA GLN A 32 -22.99 11.51 11.81
C GLN A 32 -24.16 11.77 10.84
N ARG A 33 -23.97 12.66 9.85
CA ARG A 33 -25.02 13.06 8.90
C ARG A 33 -25.37 11.96 7.88
N HIS A 34 -24.52 10.95 7.79
CA HIS A 34 -24.65 9.84 6.85
C HIS A 34 -24.93 8.51 7.54
N LEU A 35 -25.01 8.47 8.88
CA LEU A 35 -25.14 7.21 9.63
C LEU A 35 -26.38 6.42 9.25
N ASP A 36 -27.56 7.04 9.16
CA ASP A 36 -28.78 6.33 8.77
C ASP A 36 -28.64 5.67 7.39
N ASN A 37 -28.06 6.39 6.43
CA ASN A 37 -27.83 5.89 5.08
C ASN A 37 -26.77 4.77 5.05
N LEU A 38 -25.69 4.91 5.82
CA LEU A 38 -24.63 3.92 5.93
C LEU A 38 -25.11 2.65 6.63
N GLN A 39 -25.90 2.79 7.69
CA GLN A 39 -26.51 1.69 8.42
C GLN A 39 -27.49 0.93 7.53
N ASN A 40 -28.39 1.63 6.82
CA ASN A 40 -29.30 1.00 5.86
C ASN A 40 -28.54 0.27 4.75
N TRP A 41 -27.50 0.89 4.20
CA TRP A 41 -26.64 0.27 3.19
C TRP A 41 -25.93 -0.99 3.73
N TRP A 42 -25.38 -0.92 4.93
CA TRP A 42 -24.70 -2.05 5.57
C TRP A 42 -25.67 -3.20 5.88
N GLN A 43 -26.85 -2.90 6.40
CA GLN A 43 -27.91 -3.88 6.66
C GLN A 43 -28.38 -4.59 5.38
N GLN A 44 -28.43 -3.89 4.24
CA GLN A 44 -28.74 -4.54 2.96
C GLN A 44 -27.65 -5.57 2.57
N LEU A 45 -26.37 -5.28 2.83
CA LEU A 45 -25.27 -6.23 2.62
C LEU A 45 -25.35 -7.43 3.57
N GLU A 46 -25.77 -7.22 4.81
CA GLU A 46 -26.00 -8.30 5.78
C GLU A 46 -27.18 -9.19 5.36
N GLN A 47 -28.31 -8.60 4.98
CA GLN A 47 -29.50 -9.33 4.53
C GLN A 47 -29.21 -10.19 3.30
N HIS A 48 -28.41 -9.67 2.36
CA HIS A 48 -28.00 -10.44 1.19
C HIS A 48 -27.16 -11.66 1.56
N TYR A 49 -26.27 -11.52 2.55
CA TYR A 49 -25.50 -12.65 3.09
C TYR A 49 -26.38 -13.64 3.86
N GLN A 50 -27.34 -13.13 4.66
CA GLN A 50 -28.24 -13.88 5.53
C GLN A 50 -29.44 -14.54 4.82
N ALA A 51 -29.50 -14.56 3.48
CA ALA A 51 -30.54 -15.29 2.76
C ALA A 51 -30.54 -16.82 3.02
N ASN A 52 -29.71 -17.32 3.94
CA ASN A 52 -29.77 -18.64 4.55
C ASN A 52 -29.88 -18.55 6.10
N PRO A 53 -30.86 -19.24 6.75
CA PRO A 53 -31.23 -19.06 8.16
C PRO A 53 -30.25 -19.66 9.20
N SER A 54 -29.08 -20.16 8.79
CA SER A 54 -28.16 -20.94 9.65
C SER A 54 -26.94 -20.17 10.19
N SER A 55 -26.77 -18.88 9.88
CA SER A 55 -25.68 -18.06 10.44
C SER A 55 -26.04 -17.45 11.81
N ILE A 56 -25.19 -17.67 12.81
CA ILE A 56 -25.42 -17.29 14.22
C ILE A 56 -25.03 -15.81 14.50
N ALA A 57 -24.32 -15.14 13.60
CA ALA A 57 -23.93 -13.72 13.72
C ALA A 57 -24.15 -12.96 12.41
N PRO A 58 -24.55 -11.67 12.46
CA PRO A 58 -24.61 -10.82 11.27
C PRO A 58 -23.21 -10.57 10.72
N GLN A 59 -22.99 -10.93 9.46
CA GLN A 59 -21.76 -10.68 8.71
C GLN A 59 -22.16 -10.10 7.35
N THR A 60 -21.46 -9.08 6.88
CA THR A 60 -21.65 -8.58 5.51
C THR A 60 -20.89 -9.41 4.49
N LEU A 61 -21.29 -9.29 3.22
CA LEU A 61 -20.57 -9.84 2.07
C LEU A 61 -19.05 -9.58 2.14
N PHE A 62 -18.62 -8.34 2.40
CA PHE A 62 -17.19 -8.00 2.37
C PHE A 62 -16.42 -8.48 3.61
N GLN A 63 -17.08 -8.54 4.77
CA GLN A 63 -16.52 -9.21 5.94
C GLN A 63 -16.34 -10.72 5.67
N ALA A 64 -17.31 -11.36 5.00
CA ALA A 64 -17.21 -12.77 4.64
C ALA A 64 -16.11 -13.02 3.61
N ILE A 65 -15.97 -12.16 2.59
CA ILE A 65 -14.89 -12.24 1.60
C ILE A 65 -13.52 -12.07 2.26
N ALA A 66 -13.34 -11.04 3.08
CA ALA A 66 -12.10 -10.81 3.82
C ALA A 66 -11.76 -12.01 4.71
N SER A 67 -12.76 -12.58 5.39
CA SER A 67 -12.58 -13.76 6.24
C SER A 67 -12.13 -14.98 5.42
N SER A 68 -12.82 -15.32 4.33
CA SER A 68 -12.45 -16.46 3.48
C SER A 68 -11.14 -16.28 2.71
N SER A 69 -10.67 -15.04 2.54
CA SER A 69 -9.41 -14.76 1.85
C SER A 69 -8.19 -15.20 2.64
N ASP A 70 -8.32 -15.27 3.96
CA ASP A 70 -7.22 -15.56 4.88
C ASP A 70 -7.38 -16.94 5.54
N ARG A 71 -8.62 -17.41 5.69
CA ARG A 71 -8.94 -18.58 6.52
C ARG A 71 -10.20 -19.31 6.07
N ILE A 72 -10.39 -20.51 6.62
CA ILE A 72 -11.63 -21.27 6.46
C ILE A 72 -12.76 -20.55 7.21
N ASN A 73 -13.91 -20.35 6.54
CA ASN A 73 -15.10 -19.77 7.16
C ASN A 73 -15.79 -20.78 8.10
N LEU A 74 -15.37 -20.77 9.36
CA LEU A 74 -15.96 -21.63 10.39
C LEU A 74 -17.19 -20.98 11.03
N LYS A 75 -18.22 -21.80 11.30
CA LYS A 75 -19.35 -21.39 12.13
C LYS A 75 -18.87 -21.24 13.58
N SER A 76 -18.53 -20.01 13.96
CA SER A 76 -18.21 -19.68 15.35
C SER A 76 -19.50 -19.74 16.18
N LYS A 77 -19.57 -20.66 17.14
CA LYS A 77 -20.36 -20.40 18.35
C LYS A 77 -19.47 -19.53 19.25
N PRO A 78 -19.93 -18.37 19.74
CA PRO A 78 -19.13 -17.59 20.67
C PRO A 78 -18.76 -18.51 21.83
N PRO A 79 -17.47 -18.71 22.14
CA PRO A 79 -17.10 -19.47 23.32
C PRO A 79 -17.72 -18.77 24.54
N ASN A 80 -18.20 -19.57 25.50
CA ASN A 80 -18.54 -19.06 26.83
C ASN A 80 -17.47 -18.08 27.29
N SER A 81 -17.89 -16.94 27.84
CA SER A 81 -17.06 -15.82 28.30
C SER A 81 -15.75 -16.29 28.94
N SER A 82 -14.72 -16.45 28.10
CA SER A 82 -13.39 -16.80 28.53
C SER A 82 -12.73 -15.49 28.92
N ASN A 83 -12.14 -15.43 30.12
CA ASN A 83 -11.38 -14.27 30.57
C ASN A 83 -10.07 -14.08 29.80
N SER A 84 -9.77 -14.94 28.81
CA SER A 84 -8.60 -14.82 27.94
C SER A 84 -8.89 -15.29 26.51
N VAL A 85 -8.18 -14.69 25.56
CA VAL A 85 -8.17 -15.04 24.14
C VAL A 85 -6.80 -15.63 23.81
N LYS A 86 -6.77 -16.79 23.16
CA LYS A 86 -5.54 -17.42 22.70
C LYS A 86 -5.22 -16.94 21.29
N ILE A 87 -3.96 -16.55 21.06
CA ILE A 87 -3.43 -16.14 19.76
C ILE A 87 -2.32 -17.07 19.33
N HIS A 88 -2.10 -17.17 18.02
CA HIS A 88 -1.07 -18.01 17.43
C HIS A 88 -0.30 -17.25 16.35
N HIS A 89 1.02 -17.30 16.40
CA HIS A 89 1.84 -16.73 15.35
C HIS A 89 1.65 -17.53 14.04
N PRO A 90 1.31 -16.90 12.90
CA PRO A 90 0.90 -17.61 11.68
C PRO A 90 2.00 -18.52 11.10
N ILE A 91 3.27 -18.14 11.24
CA ILE A 91 4.42 -18.93 10.75
C ILE A 91 4.92 -19.96 11.77
N SER A 92 5.31 -19.52 12.98
CA SER A 92 5.93 -20.42 13.98
C SER A 92 4.93 -21.30 14.73
N GLY A 93 3.63 -20.99 14.69
CA GLY A 93 2.59 -21.67 15.46
C GLY A 93 2.64 -21.40 16.97
N GLN A 94 3.61 -20.61 17.45
CA GLN A 94 3.75 -20.26 18.87
C GLN A 94 2.49 -19.57 19.38
N SER A 95 2.06 -19.94 20.59
CA SER A 95 0.82 -19.44 21.15
C SER A 95 1.04 -18.54 22.36
N GLN A 96 0.21 -17.52 22.51
CA GLN A 96 0.15 -16.63 23.66
C GLN A 96 -1.31 -16.44 24.09
N SER A 97 -1.56 -16.23 25.38
CA SER A 97 -2.87 -15.84 25.88
C SER A 97 -2.88 -14.36 26.22
N ILE A 98 -3.91 -13.64 25.78
CA ILE A 98 -4.10 -12.21 26.02
C ILE A 98 -5.48 -11.96 26.67
N PRO A 99 -5.67 -10.86 27.42
CA PRO A 99 -6.99 -10.50 27.91
C PRO A 99 -7.92 -10.08 26.75
N PRO A 100 -9.26 -10.11 26.95
CA PRO A 100 -10.20 -9.56 25.99
C PRO A 100 -9.96 -8.05 25.77
N LEU A 101 -10.43 -7.50 24.64
CA LEU A 101 -10.36 -6.05 24.41
C LEU A 101 -11.22 -5.29 25.41
N ASN A 102 -10.63 -4.26 26.01
CA ASN A 102 -11.35 -3.31 26.84
C ASN A 102 -12.20 -2.38 25.97
N ARG A 103 -13.28 -1.85 26.56
CA ARG A 103 -14.03 -0.76 25.95
C ARG A 103 -13.22 0.53 25.98
N LEU A 104 -13.42 1.40 24.99
CA LEU A 104 -12.87 2.75 25.00
C LEU A 104 -13.37 3.52 26.22
N THR A 105 -12.50 4.35 26.80
CA THR A 105 -12.85 5.24 27.91
C THR A 105 -13.58 6.49 27.41
N ASP A 106 -14.27 7.21 28.30
CA ASP A 106 -14.89 8.50 27.94
C ASP A 106 -13.84 9.54 27.47
N GLU A 107 -12.61 9.44 27.99
CA GLU A 107 -11.48 10.29 27.58
C GLU A 107 -11.06 9.99 26.14
N ASP A 108 -11.00 8.71 25.76
CA ASP A 108 -10.70 8.29 24.38
C ASP A 108 -11.76 8.81 23.40
N ILE A 109 -13.04 8.66 23.76
CA ILE A 109 -14.17 9.11 22.93
C ILE A 109 -14.14 10.64 22.75
N LYS A 110 -13.88 11.38 23.84
CA LYS A 110 -13.73 12.85 23.77
C LYS A 110 -12.53 13.27 22.91
N THR A 111 -11.44 12.51 22.97
CA THR A 111 -10.25 12.74 22.17
C THR A 111 -10.53 12.55 20.68
N ILE A 112 -11.19 11.45 20.31
CA ILE A 112 -11.66 11.17 18.95
C ILE A 112 -12.55 12.32 18.44
N GLN A 113 -13.53 12.75 19.25
CA GLN A 113 -14.42 13.85 18.90
C GLN A 113 -13.66 15.14 18.63
N THR A 114 -12.67 15.46 19.47
CA THR A 114 -11.86 16.67 19.36
C THR A 114 -11.05 16.68 18.06
N ILE A 115 -10.35 15.58 17.76
CA ILE A 115 -9.56 15.44 16.53
C ILE A 115 -10.44 15.54 15.29
N CYS A 116 -11.56 14.81 15.26
CA CYS A 116 -12.49 14.86 14.13
C CYS A 116 -13.08 16.25 13.93
N SER A 117 -13.41 16.96 15.01
CA SER A 117 -13.93 18.32 14.94
C SER A 117 -12.87 19.30 14.43
N GLN A 118 -11.63 19.17 14.88
CA GLN A 118 -10.52 20.01 14.41
C GLN A 118 -10.25 19.81 12.92
N ILE A 119 -10.19 18.56 12.45
CA ILE A 119 -10.06 18.24 11.02
C ILE A 119 -11.23 18.84 10.22
N ALA A 120 -12.46 18.70 10.71
CA ALA A 120 -13.64 19.24 10.02
C ALA A 120 -13.70 20.78 9.99
N LEU A 121 -13.06 21.47 10.94
CA LEU A 121 -12.99 22.93 10.99
C LEU A 121 -11.92 23.51 10.05
N THR A 122 -10.84 22.77 9.79
CA THR A 122 -9.71 23.24 8.97
C THR A 122 -9.80 22.84 7.50
N GLU A 123 -10.71 21.93 7.16
CA GLU A 123 -10.82 21.35 5.83
C GLU A 123 -12.21 21.52 5.20
N ASN A 124 -12.26 21.43 3.86
CA ASN A 124 -13.52 21.24 3.16
C ASN A 124 -14.09 19.83 3.45
N PRO A 125 -15.41 19.59 3.28
CA PRO A 125 -16.03 18.32 3.66
C PRO A 125 -15.38 17.06 3.05
N ASP A 126 -14.94 17.12 1.79
CA ASP A 126 -14.33 15.97 1.12
C ASP A 126 -12.93 15.67 1.65
N ASN A 127 -12.11 16.71 1.87
CA ASN A 127 -10.78 16.53 2.45
C ASN A 127 -10.85 16.20 3.94
N ALA A 128 -11.86 16.68 4.67
CA ALA A 128 -12.12 16.29 6.05
C ALA A 128 -12.41 14.78 6.12
N ALA A 129 -13.32 14.27 5.29
CA ALA A 129 -13.63 12.84 5.24
C ALA A 129 -12.37 11.99 4.94
N LYS A 130 -11.54 12.43 3.99
CA LYS A 130 -10.25 11.81 3.69
C LYS A 130 -9.32 11.83 4.89
N LYS A 131 -8.99 13.00 5.46
CA LYS A 131 -8.05 13.09 6.60
C LYS A 131 -8.54 12.31 7.82
N THR A 132 -9.84 12.34 8.12
CA THR A 132 -10.43 11.54 9.20
C THR A 132 -10.21 10.05 8.95
N PHE A 133 -10.51 9.55 7.74
CA PHE A 133 -10.24 8.14 7.41
C PHE A 133 -8.76 7.77 7.60
N TRP A 134 -7.84 8.58 7.10
CA TRP A 134 -6.40 8.35 7.23
C TRP A 134 -5.95 8.32 8.70
N TRP A 135 -6.50 9.22 9.52
CA TRP A 135 -6.22 9.25 10.96
C TRP A 135 -6.69 7.96 11.65
N PHE A 136 -7.93 7.52 11.38
CA PHE A 136 -8.45 6.28 11.96
C PHE A 136 -7.67 5.06 11.50
N TRP A 137 -7.34 4.95 10.21
CA TRP A 137 -6.54 3.86 9.69
C TRP A 137 -5.16 3.78 10.37
N ARG A 138 -4.51 4.93 10.61
CA ARG A 138 -3.15 4.94 11.17
C ARG A 138 -3.13 4.81 12.70
N PHE A 139 -3.93 5.60 13.42
CA PHE A 139 -3.77 5.81 14.86
C PHE A 139 -4.84 5.17 15.73
N TYR A 140 -6.02 4.81 15.20
CA TYR A 140 -7.06 4.20 16.02
C TYR A 140 -6.62 2.88 16.69
N PRO A 141 -5.89 1.97 16.00
CA PRO A 141 -5.34 0.79 16.66
C PRO A 141 -4.34 1.12 17.78
N GLU A 142 -3.50 2.15 17.59
CA GLU A 142 -2.51 2.57 18.59
C GLU A 142 -3.14 3.27 19.79
N LEU A 143 -4.19 4.06 19.58
CA LEU A 143 -4.97 4.65 20.66
C LEU A 143 -5.53 3.57 21.59
N ILE A 144 -6.09 2.49 21.04
CA ILE A 144 -6.55 1.35 21.85
C ILE A 144 -5.35 0.68 22.56
N ALA A 145 -4.21 0.56 21.87
CA ALA A 145 -3.02 -0.07 22.40
C ALA A 145 -2.34 0.69 23.55
N GLN A 146 -2.53 2.01 23.67
CA GLN A 146 -2.01 2.80 24.79
C GLN A 146 -2.51 2.29 26.15
N HIS A 147 -3.80 1.96 26.24
CA HIS A 147 -4.41 1.45 27.47
C HIS A 147 -4.26 -0.06 27.61
N GLN A 148 -4.08 -0.76 26.49
CA GLN A 148 -3.95 -2.21 26.44
C GLN A 148 -2.87 -2.62 25.42
N PRO A 149 -1.61 -2.82 25.84
CA PRO A 149 -0.49 -3.08 24.92
C PRO A 149 -0.70 -4.27 23.96
N ASN A 150 -1.48 -5.28 24.37
CA ASN A 150 -1.79 -6.45 23.56
C ASN A 150 -2.93 -6.23 22.54
N ALA A 151 -3.55 -5.05 22.47
CA ALA A 151 -4.70 -4.80 21.60
C ALA A 151 -4.36 -4.98 20.11
N LEU A 152 -3.12 -4.65 19.71
CA LEU A 152 -2.63 -4.86 18.34
C LEU A 152 -2.51 -6.35 17.98
N LEU A 153 -2.47 -7.24 18.97
CA LEU A 153 -2.42 -8.69 18.77
C LEU A 153 -3.80 -9.35 18.83
N PHE A 154 -4.86 -8.58 19.14
CA PHE A 154 -6.18 -9.16 19.29
C PHE A 154 -6.68 -9.72 17.95
N PRO A 155 -7.08 -11.00 17.89
CA PRO A 155 -7.36 -11.64 16.62
C PRO A 155 -8.75 -11.28 16.11
N ALA A 156 -8.90 -11.17 14.80
CA ALA A 156 -10.19 -11.04 14.15
C ALA A 156 -11.09 -12.27 14.35
N HIS A 157 -10.47 -13.45 14.55
CA HIS A 157 -11.18 -14.69 14.78
C HIS A 157 -10.58 -15.48 15.96
N LYS A 158 -11.41 -15.84 16.94
CA LYS A 158 -10.94 -16.48 18.18
C LYS A 158 -10.58 -17.96 18.02
N ILE A 159 -11.13 -18.65 17.01
CA ILE A 159 -10.82 -20.07 16.72
C ILE A 159 -9.58 -20.19 15.83
N LEU A 160 -9.41 -19.23 14.92
CA LEU A 160 -8.29 -19.16 13.96
C LEU A 160 -7.61 -17.80 14.17
N PRO A 161 -6.78 -17.66 15.22
CA PRO A 161 -6.27 -16.35 15.64
C PRO A 161 -4.96 -16.02 14.93
N ASP A 162 -5.03 -15.98 13.60
CA ASP A 162 -3.92 -15.78 12.65
C ASP A 162 -3.78 -14.34 12.16
N CYS A 163 -4.87 -13.58 12.19
CA CYS A 163 -4.96 -12.22 11.68
C CYS A 163 -5.40 -11.23 12.77
N PRO A 164 -4.60 -10.19 13.06
CA PRO A 164 -5.02 -9.10 13.95
C PRO A 164 -6.28 -8.39 13.47
N LEU A 165 -7.13 -7.97 14.42
CA LEU A 165 -8.42 -7.33 14.16
C LEU A 165 -8.29 -6.07 13.30
N HIS A 166 -7.30 -5.21 13.59
CA HIS A 166 -7.09 -3.98 12.83
C HIS A 166 -6.69 -4.25 11.37
N SER A 167 -5.84 -5.25 11.11
CA SER A 167 -5.46 -5.67 9.76
C SER A 167 -6.65 -6.25 8.99
N TYR A 168 -7.49 -7.04 9.67
CA TYR A 168 -8.73 -7.56 9.09
C TYR A 168 -9.70 -6.43 8.73
N HIS A 169 -9.95 -5.47 9.64
CA HIS A 169 -10.80 -4.32 9.35
C HIS A 169 -10.25 -3.44 8.22
N SER A 170 -8.93 -3.27 8.13
CA SER A 170 -8.29 -2.59 7.00
C SER A 170 -8.57 -3.32 5.68
N THR A 171 -8.56 -4.65 5.68
CA THR A 171 -8.88 -5.46 4.48
C THR A 171 -10.35 -5.33 4.08
N VAL A 172 -11.27 -5.36 5.05
CA VAL A 172 -12.71 -5.13 4.80
C VAL A 172 -12.94 -3.73 4.22
N SER A 173 -12.31 -2.71 4.80
CA SER A 173 -12.35 -1.33 4.30
C SER A 173 -11.78 -1.21 2.88
N ALA A 174 -10.70 -1.93 2.57
CA ALA A 174 -10.11 -1.96 1.23
C ALA A 174 -11.06 -2.57 0.19
N LEU A 175 -11.72 -3.69 0.52
CA LEU A 175 -12.74 -4.31 -0.33
C LEU A 175 -13.93 -3.38 -0.57
N VAL A 176 -14.41 -2.71 0.48
CA VAL A 176 -15.49 -1.70 0.38
C VAL A 176 -15.04 -0.49 -0.45
N GLY A 177 -13.77 -0.10 -0.38
CA GLY A 177 -13.22 0.96 -1.20
C GLY A 177 -13.03 0.58 -2.67
N ALA A 178 -13.00 -0.72 -2.98
CA ALA A 178 -12.80 -1.25 -4.33
C ALA A 178 -14.12 -1.60 -5.04
N ILE A 179 -15.27 -1.26 -4.47
CA ILE A 179 -16.55 -1.32 -5.18
C ILE A 179 -16.97 0.07 -5.67
N PRO A 180 -17.52 0.19 -6.89
CA PRO A 180 -18.06 1.46 -7.40
C PRO A 180 -19.20 2.02 -6.54
N ASP A 181 -19.40 3.33 -6.58
CA ASP A 181 -20.42 4.00 -5.77
C ASP A 181 -21.85 3.55 -6.07
N ASP A 182 -22.09 3.21 -7.34
CA ASP A 182 -23.34 2.75 -7.92
C ASP A 182 -23.45 1.22 -7.97
N TRP A 183 -22.57 0.51 -7.26
CA TRP A 183 -22.63 -0.94 -7.13
C TRP A 183 -23.93 -1.37 -6.45
N GLN A 184 -24.64 -2.32 -7.06
CA GLN A 184 -25.84 -2.92 -6.50
C GLN A 184 -25.61 -4.39 -6.18
N ILE A 185 -26.35 -4.88 -5.20
CA ILE A 185 -26.34 -6.29 -4.80
C ILE A 185 -26.81 -7.14 -6.00
N LYS A 186 -26.08 -8.22 -6.31
CA LYS A 186 -26.25 -9.09 -7.50
C LYS A 186 -25.92 -8.45 -8.86
N GLN A 187 -25.26 -7.28 -8.88
CA GLN A 187 -24.78 -6.72 -10.13
C GLN A 187 -23.47 -7.40 -10.56
N ALA A 188 -23.60 -8.35 -11.49
CA ALA A 188 -22.48 -8.85 -12.30
C ALA A 188 -21.94 -7.69 -13.15
N ASP A 189 -20.60 -7.59 -13.28
CA ASP A 189 -19.76 -6.61 -14.01
C ASP A 189 -18.91 -5.63 -13.17
N LYS A 190 -19.16 -5.51 -11.86
CA LYS A 190 -18.46 -4.54 -10.98
C LYS A 190 -17.69 -5.18 -9.83
N HIS A 191 -16.82 -6.13 -10.17
CA HIS A 191 -15.96 -6.78 -9.19
C HIS A 191 -14.75 -5.91 -8.83
N PRO A 192 -14.27 -5.98 -7.58
CA PRO A 192 -12.93 -5.51 -7.24
C PRO A 192 -11.88 -6.27 -8.07
N TYR A 193 -10.77 -5.61 -8.39
CA TYR A 193 -9.62 -6.24 -9.05
C TYR A 193 -8.43 -6.22 -8.10
N LEU A 194 -7.72 -7.34 -8.01
CA LEU A 194 -6.39 -7.35 -7.43
C LEU A 194 -5.39 -6.98 -8.53
N PHE A 195 -4.76 -5.83 -8.33
CA PHE A 195 -3.77 -5.23 -9.21
C PHE A 195 -2.37 -5.53 -8.69
N LEU A 196 -1.42 -5.77 -9.58
CA LEU A 196 -0.01 -5.92 -9.28
C LEU A 196 0.79 -4.98 -10.19
N PHE A 197 1.65 -4.16 -9.59
CA PHE A 197 2.63 -3.32 -10.29
C PHE A 197 4.04 -3.70 -9.86
N THR A 198 4.97 -3.68 -10.81
CA THR A 198 6.38 -3.88 -10.53
C THR A 198 7.25 -3.18 -11.56
N PHE A 199 8.47 -2.84 -11.18
CA PHE A 199 9.45 -2.23 -12.08
C PHE A 199 10.82 -2.92 -11.98
N SER A 200 11.61 -2.79 -13.04
CA SER A 200 12.93 -3.42 -13.19
C SER A 200 13.86 -2.54 -14.04
N PRO A 201 15.19 -2.74 -14.01
CA PRO A 201 15.95 -3.79 -13.32
C PRO A 201 16.22 -3.48 -11.83
N VAL A 202 16.04 -4.43 -10.92
CA VAL A 202 16.33 -4.22 -9.49
C VAL A 202 17.75 -4.66 -9.13
N GLN A 203 18.07 -5.93 -9.37
CA GLN A 203 19.33 -6.53 -8.96
C GLN A 203 20.53 -5.88 -9.66
N GLU A 204 20.43 -5.71 -10.98
CA GLU A 204 21.53 -5.12 -11.76
C GLU A 204 21.74 -3.64 -11.44
N PHE A 205 20.69 -2.93 -11.02
CA PHE A 205 20.82 -1.56 -10.54
C PHE A 205 21.58 -1.49 -9.21
N ILE A 206 21.26 -2.35 -8.23
CA ILE A 206 21.97 -2.38 -6.94
C ILE A 206 23.42 -2.85 -7.12
N LYS A 207 23.64 -3.86 -7.97
CA LYS A 207 24.98 -4.42 -8.21
C LYS A 207 25.91 -3.46 -8.95
N ALA A 208 25.38 -2.44 -9.63
CA ALA A 208 26.17 -1.38 -10.27
C ALA A 208 26.80 -0.43 -9.23
N SER A 209 27.63 -1.00 -8.35
CA SER A 209 28.18 -0.39 -7.15
C SER A 209 29.63 -0.82 -6.96
N ARG A 210 30.54 0.11 -6.61
CA ARG A 210 31.93 -0.21 -6.27
C ARG A 210 32.23 -0.07 -4.79
N LYS A 211 31.46 0.77 -4.09
CA LYS A 211 31.57 1.03 -2.65
C LYS A 211 30.28 0.67 -1.94
N PHE A 212 30.37 0.46 -0.63
CA PHE A 212 29.19 0.19 0.20
C PHE A 212 28.17 1.35 0.14
N VAL A 213 28.64 2.60 0.03
CA VAL A 213 27.75 3.76 -0.12
C VAL A 213 26.97 3.72 -1.43
N ASP A 214 27.55 3.22 -2.52
CA ASP A 214 26.86 3.04 -3.81
C ASP A 214 25.78 1.97 -3.68
N PHE A 215 26.12 0.85 -3.04
CA PHE A 215 25.21 -0.27 -2.79
C PHE A 215 24.02 0.14 -1.92
N TRP A 216 24.30 0.86 -0.83
CA TRP A 216 23.26 1.43 0.03
C TRP A 216 22.42 2.45 -0.73
N ALA A 217 23.02 3.37 -1.49
CA ALA A 217 22.28 4.38 -2.24
C ALA A 217 21.37 3.73 -3.31
N GLY A 218 21.86 2.71 -4.01
CA GLY A 218 21.09 1.93 -4.99
C GLY A 218 19.88 1.24 -4.37
N SER A 219 20.06 0.58 -3.23
CA SER A 219 18.97 -0.09 -2.51
C SER A 219 17.97 0.90 -1.90
N TYR A 220 18.46 2.00 -1.31
CA TYR A 220 17.61 3.06 -0.75
C TYR A 220 16.78 3.77 -1.82
N LEU A 221 17.35 4.05 -2.98
CA LEU A 221 16.63 4.66 -4.09
C LEU A 221 15.49 3.79 -4.62
N LEU A 222 15.69 2.47 -4.70
CA LEU A 222 14.64 1.52 -5.05
C LEU A 222 13.53 1.47 -4.00
N HIS A 223 13.90 1.45 -2.72
CA HIS A 223 12.97 1.58 -1.61
C HIS A 223 12.16 2.89 -1.70
N TYR A 224 12.82 4.02 -1.95
CA TYR A 224 12.19 5.32 -2.07
C TYR A 224 11.18 5.34 -3.23
N LEU A 225 11.58 4.85 -4.41
CA LEU A 225 10.68 4.74 -5.57
C LEU A 225 9.49 3.82 -5.27
N GLY A 226 9.71 2.66 -4.66
CA GLY A 226 8.66 1.74 -4.22
C GLY A 226 7.68 2.41 -3.24
N ALA A 227 8.20 3.12 -2.24
CA ALA A 227 7.39 3.88 -1.28
C ALA A 227 6.60 5.01 -1.95
N LYS A 228 7.19 5.73 -2.92
CA LYS A 228 6.50 6.78 -3.68
C LYS A 228 5.37 6.25 -4.56
N ILE A 229 5.54 5.08 -5.15
CA ILE A 229 4.47 4.41 -5.92
C ILE A 229 3.36 3.95 -4.98
N CYS A 230 3.69 3.29 -3.86
CA CYS A 230 2.72 2.93 -2.83
C CYS A 230 1.93 4.15 -2.31
N TRP A 231 2.64 5.23 -2.01
CA TRP A 231 2.07 6.49 -1.58
C TRP A 231 1.09 7.05 -2.59
N HIS A 232 1.42 6.99 -3.88
CA HIS A 232 0.53 7.48 -4.93
C HIS A 232 -0.76 6.65 -5.03
N ILE A 233 -0.68 5.32 -4.90
CA ILE A 233 -1.87 4.46 -4.80
C ILE A 233 -2.71 4.86 -3.58
N ALA A 234 -2.07 5.06 -2.43
CA ALA A 234 -2.74 5.48 -1.21
C ALA A 234 -3.46 6.83 -1.36
N GLN A 235 -2.86 7.78 -2.09
CA GLN A 235 -3.51 9.07 -2.37
C GLN A 235 -4.80 8.93 -3.19
N LEU A 236 -4.86 7.96 -4.09
CA LEU A 236 -5.99 7.71 -5.00
C LEU A 236 -7.08 6.85 -4.35
N TYR A 237 -6.70 5.75 -3.69
CA TYR A 237 -7.63 4.72 -3.19
C TYR A 237 -7.65 4.57 -1.67
N ALA A 238 -6.93 5.44 -0.95
CA ALA A 238 -6.65 5.35 0.49
C ALA A 238 -5.59 4.26 0.83
N PRO A 239 -4.89 4.37 1.98
CA PRO A 239 -3.69 3.57 2.27
C PRO A 239 -3.96 2.08 2.48
N ASP A 240 -5.16 1.73 2.94
CA ASP A 240 -5.63 0.35 3.09
C ASP A 240 -5.82 -0.38 1.75
N ALA A 241 -5.93 0.34 0.63
CA ALA A 241 -6.06 -0.28 -0.69
C ALA A 241 -4.79 -1.01 -1.13
N VAL A 242 -3.62 -0.64 -0.60
CA VAL A 242 -2.36 -1.36 -0.86
C VAL A 242 -2.29 -2.58 0.06
N ILE A 243 -2.32 -3.76 -0.55
CA ILE A 243 -2.35 -5.05 0.16
C ILE A 243 -0.94 -5.55 0.48
N THR A 244 0.01 -5.33 -0.43
CA THR A 244 1.41 -5.68 -0.20
C THR A 244 2.32 -4.67 -0.90
N PRO A 245 3.31 -4.07 -0.21
CA PRO A 245 3.57 -4.19 1.23
C PRO A 245 2.47 -3.52 2.07
N SER A 246 2.38 -3.87 3.36
CA SER A 246 1.56 -3.08 4.30
C SER A 246 2.15 -1.67 4.41
N LEU A 247 1.29 -0.66 4.35
CA LEU A 247 1.68 0.74 4.57
C LEU A 247 1.56 1.18 6.02
N TRP A 248 0.90 0.38 6.86
CA TRP A 248 0.66 0.72 8.25
C TRP A 248 1.97 0.66 9.04
N SER A 249 2.22 1.70 9.85
CA SER A 249 3.41 1.85 10.68
C SER A 249 4.73 1.72 9.90
N GLN A 250 4.77 2.29 8.69
CA GLN A 250 5.98 2.43 7.90
C GLN A 250 6.49 3.86 8.00
N GLU A 251 7.67 4.09 8.59
CA GLU A 251 8.15 5.45 8.89
C GLU A 251 8.20 6.39 7.68
N ILE A 252 8.55 5.89 6.50
CA ILE A 252 8.55 6.70 5.27
C ILE A 252 7.14 7.13 4.86
N ILE A 253 6.13 6.27 5.07
CA ILE A 253 4.72 6.58 4.81
C ILE A 253 4.22 7.59 5.84
N ASP A 254 4.60 7.40 7.10
CA ASP A 254 4.27 8.32 8.20
C ASP A 254 4.87 9.72 7.95
N ALA A 255 6.13 9.79 7.50
CA ALA A 255 6.78 11.04 7.10
C ALA A 255 6.09 11.72 5.90
N LEU A 256 5.68 10.94 4.89
CA LEU A 256 4.93 11.45 3.74
C LEU A 256 3.54 11.96 4.15
N MET A 257 2.90 11.30 5.11
CA MET A 257 1.59 11.66 5.66
C MET A 257 1.64 12.99 6.42
N VAL A 258 2.63 13.19 7.30
CA VAL A 258 2.87 14.48 7.95
C VAL A 258 3.12 15.56 6.91
N LYS A 259 3.98 15.29 5.92
CA LYS A 259 4.30 16.25 4.86
C LYS A 259 3.09 16.66 4.01
N GLU A 260 2.19 15.72 3.71
CA GLU A 260 1.02 15.95 2.86
C GLU A 260 -0.10 16.68 3.62
N PHE A 261 -0.36 16.27 4.86
CA PHE A 261 -1.57 16.68 5.57
C PHE A 261 -1.37 17.73 6.65
N ASP A 262 -0.16 17.88 7.20
CA ASP A 262 0.09 18.91 8.20
C ASP A 262 0.67 20.17 7.55
N ASN A 263 0.23 21.32 8.04
CA ASN A 263 0.76 22.61 7.62
C ASN A 263 1.60 23.21 8.76
N PRO A 264 2.90 23.46 8.55
CA PRO A 264 3.77 24.01 9.61
C PRO A 264 3.34 25.41 10.10
N ASN A 265 2.48 26.10 9.34
CA ASN A 265 1.97 27.42 9.71
C ASN A 265 0.63 27.37 10.48
N GLN A 266 0.07 26.18 10.72
CA GLN A 266 -1.14 26.00 11.52
C GLN A 266 -0.77 25.65 12.97
N ASN A 267 -1.59 26.11 13.91
CA ASN A 267 -1.40 25.81 15.34
C ASN A 267 -1.74 24.36 15.71
N TYR A 268 -2.27 23.58 14.76
CA TYR A 268 -2.70 22.21 14.97
C TYR A 268 -2.26 21.34 13.79
N SER A 269 -1.59 20.23 14.10
CA SER A 269 -1.09 19.26 13.12
C SER A 269 -1.70 17.89 13.43
N PRO A 270 -2.82 17.51 12.79
CA PRO A 270 -3.57 16.30 13.15
C PRO A 270 -2.71 15.03 13.14
N PHE A 271 -1.72 14.93 12.26
CA PHE A 271 -0.86 13.75 12.18
C PHE A 271 0.37 13.89 13.08
N GLY A 272 1.12 14.98 12.98
CA GLY A 272 2.33 15.25 13.74
C GLY A 272 2.09 15.33 15.25
N ASP A 273 0.96 15.87 15.69
CA ASP A 273 0.58 15.85 17.10
C ASP A 273 0.15 14.45 17.54
N SER A 274 -0.54 13.69 16.69
CA SER A 274 -0.92 12.31 16.99
C SER A 274 0.29 11.39 17.20
N PHE A 275 1.35 11.53 16.41
CA PHE A 275 2.61 10.80 16.64
C PHE A 275 3.17 11.05 18.04
N LYS A 276 3.18 12.30 18.53
CA LYS A 276 3.70 12.59 19.88
C LYS A 276 2.93 11.89 21.00
N HIS A 277 1.67 11.53 20.75
CA HIS A 277 0.78 10.96 21.76
C HIS A 277 0.67 9.45 21.63
N TYR A 278 0.38 8.92 20.43
CA TYR A 278 -0.09 7.54 20.23
C TYR A 278 1.01 6.55 19.83
N THR A 279 2.14 7.02 19.28
CA THR A 279 3.26 6.13 18.98
C THR A 279 4.20 5.99 20.19
N PRO A 280 4.89 4.85 20.34
CA PRO A 280 5.96 4.70 21.35
C PRO A 280 7.01 5.82 21.26
N GLU A 281 7.24 6.34 20.05
CA GLU A 281 8.13 7.44 19.78
C GLU A 281 7.45 8.78 20.09
N THR A 282 8.08 9.62 20.90
CA THR A 282 7.51 10.89 21.41
C THR A 282 7.59 12.06 20.41
N SER A 283 7.83 11.78 19.12
CA SER A 283 7.88 12.81 18.07
C SER A 283 7.68 12.22 16.67
N ASP A 284 7.36 13.06 15.68
CA ASP A 284 7.17 12.62 14.30
C ASP A 284 8.47 12.03 13.69
N PRO A 285 8.36 11.13 12.69
CA PRO A 285 9.53 10.44 12.12
C PRO A 285 10.61 11.37 11.56
N VAL A 286 10.23 12.53 10.99
CA VAL A 286 11.18 13.47 10.37
C VAL A 286 12.00 14.18 11.44
N SER A 287 11.35 14.60 12.53
CA SER A 287 12.02 15.17 13.71
C SER A 287 13.00 14.19 14.33
N GLN A 288 12.60 12.93 14.50
CA GLN A 288 13.47 11.89 15.06
C GLN A 288 14.72 11.67 14.22
N PHE A 289 14.56 11.57 12.90
CA PHE A 289 15.69 11.40 11.98
C PHE A 289 16.63 12.60 11.99
N THR A 290 16.08 13.81 11.94
CA THR A 290 16.88 15.05 11.92
C THR A 290 17.68 15.23 13.22
N ARG A 291 17.17 14.76 14.36
CA ARG A 291 17.87 14.76 15.65
C ARG A 291 18.82 13.58 15.83
N GLY A 292 18.88 12.64 14.88
CA GLY A 292 19.69 11.43 14.98
C GLY A 292 19.17 10.41 16.01
N GLN A 293 17.88 10.48 16.38
CA GLN A 293 17.26 9.55 17.34
C GLN A 293 16.80 8.24 16.67
N SER A 294 16.53 8.28 15.36
CA SER A 294 16.20 7.12 14.53
C SER A 294 16.95 7.20 13.20
N THR A 295 17.33 6.05 12.66
CA THR A 295 17.90 5.87 11.31
C THR A 295 16.96 5.09 10.40
N SER A 296 15.71 4.90 10.80
CA SER A 296 14.80 4.03 10.04
C SER A 296 14.36 4.68 8.72
N LEU A 297 14.29 6.03 8.65
CA LEU A 297 14.21 6.76 7.37
C LEU A 297 15.43 6.61 6.44
N SER A 298 16.55 6.01 6.87
CA SER A 298 17.67 5.64 5.98
C SER A 298 17.76 4.13 5.72
N THR A 299 16.77 3.36 6.19
CA THR A 299 16.71 1.90 6.05
C THR A 299 15.80 1.52 4.89
N ALA A 300 16.34 0.78 3.91
CA ALA A 300 15.58 0.33 2.76
C ALA A 300 14.71 -0.90 3.10
N GLY A 301 13.38 -0.77 3.01
CA GLY A 301 12.44 -1.86 3.33
C GLY A 301 11.28 -2.05 2.34
N PHE A 302 11.10 -1.15 1.37
CA PHE A 302 9.97 -1.24 0.44
C PHE A 302 10.36 -2.07 -0.79
N PRO A 303 9.51 -3.02 -1.21
CA PRO A 303 9.75 -3.84 -2.39
C PRO A 303 9.41 -3.07 -3.67
N ASN A 304 9.86 -3.63 -4.79
CA ASN A 304 9.48 -3.21 -6.15
C ASN A 304 8.25 -3.95 -6.69
N VAL A 305 7.61 -4.82 -5.89
CA VAL A 305 6.39 -5.54 -6.26
C VAL A 305 5.30 -5.07 -5.31
N ILE A 306 4.26 -4.48 -5.87
CA ILE A 306 3.20 -3.80 -5.15
C ILE A 306 1.88 -4.41 -5.59
N THR A 307 1.02 -4.78 -4.65
CA THR A 307 -0.35 -5.22 -4.93
C THR A 307 -1.37 -4.30 -4.27
N ALA A 308 -2.48 -4.07 -4.97
CA ALA A 308 -3.53 -3.19 -4.50
C ALA A 308 -4.92 -3.67 -4.96
N LEU A 309 -5.95 -3.35 -4.18
CA LEU A 309 -7.35 -3.52 -4.58
C LEU A 309 -7.84 -2.25 -5.29
N VAL A 310 -8.47 -2.42 -6.45
CA VAL A 310 -8.95 -1.32 -7.28
C VAL A 310 -10.37 -1.57 -7.82
N PRO A 311 -11.15 -0.51 -8.11
CA PRO A 311 -12.52 -0.64 -8.56
C PRO A 311 -12.62 -0.96 -10.06
N GLY A 312 -12.68 -2.26 -10.37
CA GLY A 312 -12.94 -2.75 -11.71
C GLY A 312 -11.75 -2.66 -12.67
N LYS A 313 -11.98 -3.17 -13.88
CA LYS A 313 -10.96 -3.26 -14.95
C LYS A 313 -10.42 -1.89 -15.37
N LYS A 314 -11.31 -0.93 -15.60
CA LYS A 314 -10.94 0.41 -16.10
C LYS A 314 -10.01 1.12 -15.13
N ALA A 315 -10.31 1.09 -13.83
CA ALA A 315 -9.44 1.68 -12.82
C ALA A 315 -8.06 0.99 -12.76
N ALA A 316 -8.01 -0.33 -12.96
CA ALA A 316 -6.75 -1.05 -13.01
C ALA A 316 -5.88 -0.65 -14.22
N GLU A 317 -6.49 -0.50 -15.40
CA GLU A 317 -5.80 -0.06 -16.63
C GLU A 317 -5.30 1.40 -16.50
N GLU A 318 -6.14 2.29 -15.97
CA GLU A 318 -5.76 3.69 -15.69
C GLU A 318 -4.63 3.76 -14.67
N LEU A 319 -4.71 2.98 -13.58
CA LEU A 319 -3.68 2.94 -12.56
C LEU A 319 -2.33 2.47 -13.13
N GLY A 320 -2.31 1.42 -13.96
CA GLY A 320 -1.08 0.92 -14.59
C GLY A 320 -0.34 2.01 -15.39
N ASN A 321 -1.09 2.82 -16.14
CA ASN A 321 -0.53 3.94 -16.90
C ASN A 321 -0.05 5.07 -16.00
N VAL A 322 -0.85 5.44 -14.99
CA VAL A 322 -0.53 6.51 -14.03
C VAL A 322 0.72 6.16 -13.23
N LEU A 323 0.85 4.93 -12.72
CA LEU A 323 2.04 4.50 -11.96
C LEU A 323 3.30 4.47 -12.82
N THR A 324 3.16 4.13 -14.09
CA THR A 324 4.28 4.18 -15.05
C THR A 324 4.79 5.60 -15.22
N GLN A 325 3.88 6.54 -15.49
CA GLN A 325 4.22 7.97 -15.61
C GLN A 325 4.82 8.48 -14.30
N LYS A 326 4.21 8.14 -13.17
CA LYS A 326 4.66 8.59 -11.84
C LYS A 326 6.08 8.12 -11.52
N LEU A 327 6.42 6.86 -11.82
CA LEU A 327 7.77 6.35 -11.63
C LEU A 327 8.78 7.14 -12.48
N THR A 328 8.46 7.35 -13.75
CA THR A 328 9.30 8.11 -14.67
C THR A 328 9.49 9.55 -14.22
N GLU A 329 8.44 10.21 -13.75
CA GLU A 329 8.49 11.59 -13.23
C GLU A 329 9.37 11.72 -11.99
N GLU A 330 9.17 10.84 -10.99
CA GLU A 330 9.96 10.85 -9.75
C GLU A 330 11.45 10.59 -10.06
N TRP A 331 11.73 9.63 -10.94
CA TRP A 331 13.10 9.34 -11.38
C TRP A 331 13.75 10.53 -12.10
N LYS A 332 13.04 11.14 -13.05
CA LYS A 332 13.51 12.34 -13.76
C LYS A 332 13.75 13.50 -12.83
N ALA A 333 12.86 13.74 -11.88
CA ALA A 333 12.98 14.83 -10.93
C ALA A 333 14.27 14.71 -10.12
N ILE A 334 14.60 13.51 -9.65
CA ILE A 334 15.86 13.22 -8.95
C ILE A 334 17.05 13.42 -9.89
N ALA A 335 17.03 12.77 -11.06
CA ALA A 335 18.15 12.79 -12.00
C ALA A 335 18.47 14.21 -12.50
N HIS A 336 17.47 15.02 -12.82
CA HIS A 336 17.66 16.40 -13.26
C HIS A 336 18.23 17.30 -12.15
N GLN A 337 17.80 17.11 -10.89
CA GLN A 337 18.37 17.85 -9.76
C GLN A 337 19.85 17.49 -9.54
N ILE A 338 20.18 16.20 -9.55
CA ILE A 338 21.56 15.72 -9.44
C ILE A 338 22.42 16.28 -10.57
N ARG A 339 21.93 16.19 -11.81
CA ARG A 339 22.58 16.74 -13.00
C ARG A 339 22.87 18.23 -12.87
N LYS A 340 21.87 19.01 -12.45
CA LYS A 340 22.01 20.46 -12.23
C LYS A 340 23.06 20.74 -11.15
N HIS A 341 23.03 19.98 -10.05
CA HIS A 341 23.98 20.12 -8.96
C HIS A 341 25.41 19.82 -9.41
N ILE A 342 25.65 18.69 -10.07
CA ILE A 342 26.97 18.31 -10.60
C ILE A 342 27.49 19.37 -11.58
N LYS A 343 26.64 19.81 -12.52
CA LYS A 343 27.01 20.87 -13.48
C LYS A 343 27.46 22.15 -12.78
N GLN A 344 26.76 22.55 -11.72
CA GLN A 344 27.11 23.74 -10.97
C GLN A 344 28.43 23.56 -10.20
N GLN A 345 28.62 22.42 -9.54
CA GLN A 345 29.85 22.10 -8.81
C GLN A 345 31.07 22.09 -9.73
N VAL A 346 30.97 21.42 -10.89
CA VAL A 346 32.06 21.36 -11.88
C VAL A 346 32.38 22.75 -12.41
N LYS A 347 31.37 23.57 -12.75
CA LYS A 347 31.59 24.95 -13.19
C LYS A 347 32.30 25.80 -12.14
N THR A 348 31.85 25.73 -10.90
CA THR A 348 32.47 26.46 -9.78
C THR A 348 33.90 25.99 -9.54
N TRP A 349 34.16 24.68 -9.59
CA TRP A 349 35.50 24.11 -9.42
C TRP A 349 36.47 24.53 -10.53
N LEU A 350 36.02 24.52 -11.79
CA LEU A 350 36.81 24.95 -12.95
C LEU A 350 37.09 26.46 -12.97
N ALA A 351 36.17 27.27 -12.45
CA ALA A 351 36.34 28.72 -12.37
C ALA A 351 37.26 29.18 -11.23
N ASP A 352 37.45 28.35 -10.20
CA ASP A 352 38.29 28.67 -9.05
C ASP A 352 39.80 28.59 -9.41
N PRO A 353 40.55 29.71 -9.33
CA PRO A 353 41.98 29.73 -9.62
C PRO A 353 42.80 28.74 -8.76
N ASN A 354 42.36 28.46 -7.53
CA ASN A 354 43.07 27.54 -6.62
C ASN A 354 43.12 26.10 -7.12
N ASN A 355 42.28 25.75 -8.11
CA ASN A 355 42.27 24.42 -8.72
C ASN A 355 43.14 24.33 -9.98
N GLN A 356 43.97 25.32 -10.29
CA GLN A 356 44.84 25.29 -11.47
C GLN A 356 45.80 24.10 -11.48
N GLU A 357 46.55 23.88 -10.40
CA GLU A 357 47.49 22.75 -10.31
C GLU A 357 46.79 21.39 -10.47
N LYS A 358 45.58 21.25 -9.92
CA LYS A 358 44.77 20.03 -10.06
C LYS A 358 44.29 19.82 -11.49
N ARG A 359 43.91 20.87 -12.20
CA ARG A 359 43.52 20.81 -13.62
C ARG A 359 44.70 20.37 -14.48
N GLU A 360 45.89 20.92 -14.21
CA GLU A 360 47.13 20.51 -14.89
C GLU A 360 47.46 19.04 -14.60
N ALA A 361 47.30 18.57 -13.36
CA ALA A 361 47.49 17.17 -13.00
C ALA A 361 46.54 16.23 -13.78
N ILE A 362 45.25 16.59 -13.91
CA ILE A 362 44.28 15.83 -14.72
C ILE A 362 44.74 15.74 -16.18
N LEU A 363 45.19 16.85 -16.77
CA LEU A 363 45.68 16.85 -18.16
C LEU A 363 46.90 15.94 -18.36
N GLN A 364 47.74 15.78 -17.34
CA GLN A 364 48.90 14.89 -17.39
C GLN A 364 48.53 13.41 -17.35
N GLU A 365 47.33 13.04 -16.88
CA GLU A 365 46.84 11.65 -16.93
C GLU A 365 46.53 11.19 -18.36
N PHE A 366 46.31 12.12 -19.29
CA PHE A 366 46.01 11.81 -20.69
C PHE A 366 47.29 11.78 -21.57
N PRO A 367 47.34 10.91 -22.59
CA PRO A 367 48.39 10.91 -23.60
C PRO A 367 48.53 12.29 -24.26
N GLU A 368 49.75 12.68 -24.63
CA GLU A 368 50.04 14.03 -25.17
C GLU A 368 49.13 14.44 -26.34
N PHE A 369 48.76 13.51 -27.21
CA PHE A 369 47.90 13.77 -28.35
C PHE A 369 46.44 14.07 -27.98
N ASP A 370 45.96 13.64 -26.81
CA ASP A 370 44.59 13.86 -26.32
C ASP A 370 44.45 15.09 -25.41
N ARG A 371 45.57 15.66 -24.93
CA ARG A 371 45.56 16.76 -23.95
C ARG A 371 44.82 18.00 -24.44
N ASN A 372 44.99 18.35 -25.72
CA ASN A 372 44.31 19.50 -26.31
C ASN A 372 42.78 19.30 -26.32
N THR A 373 42.33 18.10 -26.67
CA THR A 373 40.90 17.74 -26.65
C THR A 373 40.35 17.80 -25.23
N CYS A 374 41.07 17.25 -24.25
CA CYS A 374 40.70 17.31 -22.84
C CYS A 374 40.59 18.76 -22.34
N GLN A 375 41.56 19.62 -22.69
CA GLN A 375 41.57 21.03 -22.32
C GLN A 375 40.38 21.78 -22.94
N ASP A 376 40.06 21.50 -24.20
CA ASP A 376 38.87 22.05 -24.86
C ASP A 376 37.60 21.59 -24.16
N ASP A 377 37.48 20.34 -23.75
CA ASP A 377 36.31 19.83 -23.04
C ASP A 377 36.15 20.44 -21.65
N LEU A 378 37.25 20.62 -20.89
CA LEU A 378 37.23 21.35 -19.62
C LEU A 378 36.75 22.80 -19.82
N ARG A 379 37.23 23.49 -20.87
CA ARG A 379 36.76 24.85 -21.20
C ARG A 379 35.27 24.86 -21.53
N LYS A 380 34.81 23.94 -22.37
CA LYS A 380 33.39 23.81 -22.73
C LYS A 380 32.52 23.57 -21.50
N TRP A 381 32.93 22.68 -20.58
CA TRP A 381 32.20 22.43 -19.33
C TRP A 381 32.05 23.68 -18.47
N GLN A 382 33.10 24.50 -18.38
CA GLN A 382 33.07 25.79 -17.67
C GLN A 382 32.07 26.76 -18.32
N GLU A 383 32.15 26.93 -19.64
CA GLU A 383 31.25 27.79 -20.42
C GLU A 383 29.80 27.25 -20.45
N GLY A 384 29.62 25.96 -20.17
CA GLY A 384 28.33 25.26 -20.19
C GLY A 384 27.97 24.63 -21.53
N GLY A 385 28.87 24.74 -22.52
CA GLY A 385 28.85 24.01 -23.80
C GLY A 385 29.35 22.57 -23.65
N CYS A 386 29.03 21.71 -24.63
CA CYS A 386 29.22 20.25 -24.59
C CYS A 386 28.60 19.54 -23.40
N TRP A 387 27.27 19.50 -23.42
CA TRP A 387 26.57 18.30 -22.99
C TRP A 387 26.13 17.57 -24.25
N GLU A 388 27.05 17.05 -25.07
CA GLU A 388 26.68 16.06 -26.11
C GLU A 388 25.99 14.85 -25.44
N TRP A 389 26.32 14.62 -24.18
CA TRP A 389 25.61 13.78 -23.23
C TRP A 389 24.18 14.23 -22.89
N HIS A 390 23.69 15.41 -23.28
CA HIS A 390 22.34 15.86 -22.88
C HIS A 390 21.29 14.91 -23.40
N LYS A 391 21.35 14.60 -24.70
CA LYS A 391 20.41 13.67 -25.33
C LYS A 391 20.63 12.24 -24.86
N LEU A 392 21.88 11.81 -24.65
CA LEU A 392 22.16 10.47 -24.16
C LEU A 392 21.70 10.29 -22.70
N TRP A 393 21.98 11.26 -21.84
CA TRP A 393 21.64 11.22 -20.43
C TRP A 393 20.12 11.27 -20.26
N ASP A 394 19.43 12.14 -21.01
CA ASP A 394 17.97 12.15 -21.06
C ASP A 394 17.43 10.81 -21.58
N ALA A 395 18.03 10.22 -22.62
CA ALA A 395 17.64 8.90 -23.10
C ALA A 395 17.86 7.81 -22.03
N GLN A 396 18.99 7.81 -21.33
CA GLN A 396 19.28 6.88 -20.22
C GLN A 396 18.28 7.04 -19.08
N ILE A 397 17.98 8.28 -18.67
CA ILE A 397 16.98 8.59 -17.64
C ILE A 397 15.58 8.13 -18.08
N ASN A 398 15.21 8.40 -19.34
CA ASN A 398 13.91 8.03 -19.91
C ASN A 398 13.70 6.50 -19.96
N ASN A 399 14.77 5.72 -20.11
CA ASN A 399 14.71 4.27 -20.33
C ASN A 399 15.34 3.47 -19.17
N THR A 400 15.57 4.10 -18.01
CA THR A 400 16.18 3.42 -16.85
C THR A 400 15.28 2.31 -16.31
N TRP A 401 13.98 2.59 -16.21
CA TRP A 401 13.00 1.71 -15.59
C TRP A 401 12.00 1.20 -16.60
N GLU A 402 11.81 -0.11 -16.61
CA GLU A 402 10.64 -0.73 -17.21
C GLU A 402 9.61 -1.03 -16.13
N THR A 403 8.37 -0.67 -16.41
CA THR A 403 7.23 -0.96 -15.56
C THR A 403 6.39 -2.06 -16.15
N TYR A 404 5.80 -2.86 -15.28
CA TYR A 404 4.90 -3.93 -15.65
C TYR A 404 3.75 -3.92 -14.66
N TRP A 405 2.57 -4.23 -15.17
CA TRP A 405 1.41 -4.40 -14.33
C TRP A 405 0.47 -5.45 -14.90
N THR A 406 -0.32 -6.04 -14.01
CA THR A 406 -1.37 -7.00 -14.32
C THR A 406 -2.50 -6.83 -13.32
N ALA A 407 -3.72 -7.16 -13.72
CA ALA A 407 -4.86 -7.15 -12.82
C ALA A 407 -5.73 -8.39 -13.06
N VAL A 408 -6.28 -8.94 -11.98
CA VAL A 408 -7.18 -10.09 -12.00
C VAL A 408 -8.43 -9.71 -11.22
N PRO A 409 -9.65 -9.91 -11.77
CA PRO A 409 -10.87 -9.66 -11.01
C PRO A 409 -10.94 -10.63 -9.83
N LEU A 410 -11.49 -10.17 -8.70
CA LEU A 410 -11.85 -11.05 -7.61
C LEU A 410 -13.09 -11.85 -8.00
N GLY A 411 -12.84 -13.01 -8.60
CA GLY A 411 -13.86 -13.88 -9.19
C GLY A 411 -14.29 -13.49 -10.61
N ASN A 412 -15.09 -14.33 -11.25
CA ASN A 412 -15.62 -14.09 -12.59
C ASN A 412 -16.59 -12.89 -12.56
N PRO A 413 -16.35 -11.84 -13.36
CA PRO A 413 -17.20 -10.64 -13.39
C PRO A 413 -18.66 -10.91 -13.77
N ASP A 414 -18.96 -11.99 -14.47
CA ASP A 414 -20.32 -12.35 -14.91
C ASP A 414 -21.11 -13.14 -13.85
N GLN A 415 -20.49 -13.41 -12.69
CA GLN A 415 -21.06 -14.20 -11.61
C GLN A 415 -21.24 -13.38 -10.33
N GLU A 416 -22.16 -13.79 -9.46
CA GLU A 416 -22.27 -13.17 -8.13
C GLU A 416 -20.99 -13.44 -7.29
N LEU A 417 -20.62 -12.48 -6.43
CA LEU A 417 -19.47 -12.61 -5.51
C LEU A 417 -19.65 -13.70 -4.44
N LEU A 418 -20.89 -14.15 -4.24
CA LEU A 418 -21.29 -15.15 -3.26
C LEU A 418 -22.40 -16.02 -3.84
N ILE A 419 -22.38 -17.31 -3.49
CA ILE A 419 -23.42 -18.29 -3.81
C ILE A 419 -23.80 -19.10 -2.58
N ASN A 420 -25.05 -19.58 -2.57
CA ASN A 420 -25.56 -20.47 -1.54
C ASN A 420 -25.49 -21.93 -2.01
N LYS A 421 -25.34 -22.84 -1.06
CA LYS A 421 -25.49 -24.28 -1.27
C LYS A 421 -26.97 -24.61 -1.42
N ASP A 422 -27.33 -25.36 -2.45
CA ASP A 422 -28.66 -25.94 -2.64
C ASP A 422 -28.66 -27.45 -2.29
N ASN A 423 -29.81 -28.12 -2.49
CA ASN A 423 -29.94 -29.56 -2.22
C ASN A 423 -29.00 -30.44 -3.08
N ASN A 424 -28.54 -29.95 -4.22
CA ASN A 424 -27.63 -30.60 -5.14
C ASN A 424 -26.16 -30.15 -4.95
N GLY A 425 -25.90 -29.25 -3.99
CA GLY A 425 -24.57 -28.73 -3.69
C GLY A 425 -24.38 -27.28 -4.12
N PHE A 426 -23.13 -26.89 -4.38
CA PHE A 426 -22.83 -25.57 -4.96
C PHE A 426 -22.90 -25.64 -6.49
N PRO A 427 -23.49 -24.65 -7.18
CA PRO A 427 -23.53 -24.61 -8.63
C PRO A 427 -22.16 -24.85 -9.28
N GLU A 428 -22.04 -25.93 -10.03
CA GLU A 428 -20.77 -26.33 -10.65
C GLU A 428 -20.27 -25.29 -11.65
N THR A 429 -21.20 -24.64 -12.37
CA THR A 429 -20.89 -23.56 -13.32
C THR A 429 -20.19 -22.39 -12.63
N TRP A 430 -20.66 -21.99 -11.44
CA TRP A 430 -20.04 -20.90 -10.69
C TRP A 430 -18.60 -21.25 -10.30
N LYS A 431 -18.36 -22.48 -9.80
CA LYS A 431 -17.00 -22.94 -9.44
C LYS A 431 -16.08 -23.00 -10.67
N GLN A 432 -16.57 -23.50 -11.79
CA GLN A 432 -15.82 -23.56 -13.05
C GLN A 432 -15.45 -22.16 -13.54
N ASP A 433 -16.37 -21.20 -13.44
CA ASP A 433 -16.15 -19.80 -13.81
C ASP A 433 -15.09 -19.14 -12.92
N GLN A 434 -15.09 -19.41 -11.61
CA GLN A 434 -14.02 -18.93 -10.72
C GLN A 434 -12.66 -19.56 -11.06
N ASN A 435 -12.65 -20.87 -11.33
CA ASN A 435 -11.44 -21.60 -11.72
C ASN A 435 -10.88 -21.16 -13.09
N ALA A 436 -11.73 -20.67 -14.01
CA ALA A 436 -11.29 -20.12 -15.29
C ALA A 436 -10.48 -18.83 -15.11
N ILE A 437 -10.83 -18.00 -14.12
CA ILE A 437 -10.08 -16.78 -13.77
C ILE A 437 -8.80 -17.12 -13.02
N ALA A 438 -8.92 -17.93 -11.97
CA ALA A 438 -7.86 -18.23 -11.02
C ALA A 438 -7.78 -19.75 -10.77
N PRO A 439 -7.11 -20.50 -11.68
CA PRO A 439 -7.05 -21.96 -11.57
C PRO A 439 -6.21 -22.41 -10.38
N SER A 440 -6.62 -23.52 -9.78
CA SER A 440 -5.84 -24.17 -8.73
C SER A 440 -4.50 -24.68 -9.25
N ARG A 441 -3.51 -24.69 -8.36
CA ARG A 441 -2.20 -25.27 -8.63
C ARG A 441 -2.18 -26.74 -8.21
N GLY A 442 -1.79 -27.62 -9.14
CA GLY A 442 -1.68 -29.05 -8.87
C GLY A 442 -3.03 -29.75 -8.84
N GLU A 443 -3.12 -30.81 -8.03
CA GLU A 443 -4.29 -31.72 -8.01
C GLU A 443 -5.39 -31.29 -7.02
N GLN A 444 -5.14 -30.27 -6.19
CA GLN A 444 -6.14 -29.79 -5.23
C GLN A 444 -7.18 -28.91 -5.91
N THR A 445 -8.43 -29.34 -5.90
CA THR A 445 -9.57 -28.53 -6.37
C THR A 445 -9.93 -27.48 -5.33
N ILE A 446 -10.28 -26.28 -5.78
CA ILE A 446 -10.89 -25.23 -4.94
C ILE A 446 -12.35 -25.05 -5.38
N PRO A 447 -13.30 -25.05 -4.43
CA PRO A 447 -13.13 -25.36 -3.00
C PRO A 447 -12.72 -26.82 -2.79
N THR A 448 -12.09 -27.11 -1.66
CA THR A 448 -11.80 -28.48 -1.24
C THR A 448 -13.07 -29.22 -0.84
N LEU A 449 -13.05 -30.55 -0.86
CA LEU A 449 -14.20 -31.37 -0.42
C LEU A 449 -14.64 -31.03 1.02
N ALA A 450 -13.68 -30.71 1.90
CA ALA A 450 -13.96 -30.31 3.28
C ALA A 450 -14.71 -28.97 3.35
N GLU A 451 -14.31 -27.98 2.54
CA GLU A 451 -15.00 -26.69 2.42
C GLU A 451 -16.40 -26.86 1.84
N GLU A 452 -16.56 -27.67 0.79
CA GLU A 452 -17.89 -27.95 0.22
C GLU A 452 -18.84 -28.61 1.22
N GLN A 453 -18.32 -29.47 2.10
CA GLN A 453 -19.11 -30.11 3.14
C GLN A 453 -19.42 -29.17 4.30
N ALA A 454 -18.47 -28.34 4.70
CA ALA A 454 -18.58 -27.48 5.88
C ALA A 454 -19.41 -26.20 5.63
N TYR A 455 -19.37 -25.67 4.41
CA TYR A 455 -19.96 -24.37 4.10
C TYR A 455 -21.40 -24.48 3.61
N ASP A 456 -22.22 -23.54 4.06
CA ASP A 456 -23.55 -23.28 3.49
C ASP A 456 -23.48 -22.20 2.38
N THR A 457 -22.41 -21.40 2.38
CA THR A 457 -22.15 -20.30 1.44
C THR A 457 -20.71 -20.35 0.95
N LEU A 458 -20.51 -20.13 -0.34
CA LEU A 458 -19.19 -19.91 -0.94
C LEU A 458 -19.11 -18.48 -1.43
N ASN A 459 -17.93 -17.89 -1.34
CA ASN A 459 -17.68 -16.58 -1.90
C ASN A 459 -16.29 -16.54 -2.53
N ILE A 460 -16.05 -15.52 -3.35
CA ILE A 460 -14.81 -15.32 -4.11
C ILE A 460 -13.53 -15.26 -3.26
N GLY A 461 -13.61 -14.94 -1.97
CA GLY A 461 -12.48 -14.94 -1.05
C GLY A 461 -11.82 -16.31 -0.93
N THR A 462 -12.57 -17.42 -1.10
CA THR A 462 -12.02 -18.78 -1.15
C THR A 462 -10.97 -18.95 -2.26
N TRP A 463 -11.02 -18.15 -3.34
CA TRP A 463 -10.04 -18.16 -4.44
C TRP A 463 -8.87 -17.19 -4.24
N TRP A 464 -8.79 -16.45 -3.13
CA TRP A 464 -7.78 -15.41 -2.93
C TRP A 464 -6.35 -15.88 -3.18
N GLY A 465 -5.97 -17.05 -2.64
CA GLY A 465 -4.66 -17.65 -2.88
C GLY A 465 -4.41 -17.96 -4.36
N ASN A 466 -5.41 -18.47 -5.08
CA ASN A 466 -5.32 -18.70 -6.52
C ASN A 466 -5.23 -17.40 -7.32
N VAL A 467 -5.94 -16.35 -6.92
CA VAL A 467 -5.89 -15.03 -7.56
C VAL A 467 -4.49 -14.41 -7.42
N GLN A 468 -3.88 -14.46 -6.23
CA GLN A 468 -2.50 -14.03 -6.04
C GLN A 468 -1.51 -14.85 -6.89
N ALA A 469 -1.68 -16.18 -6.90
CA ALA A 469 -0.89 -17.08 -7.71
C ALA A 469 -1.01 -16.77 -9.22
N ARG A 470 -2.21 -16.42 -9.69
CA ARG A 470 -2.50 -16.04 -11.07
C ARG A 470 -1.83 -14.72 -11.43
N LEU A 471 -1.89 -13.71 -10.57
CA LEU A 471 -1.17 -12.44 -10.77
C LEU A 471 0.34 -12.67 -10.97
N GLY A 472 0.95 -13.51 -10.14
CA GLY A 472 2.37 -13.86 -10.28
C GLY A 472 2.71 -14.51 -11.63
N GLN A 473 1.83 -15.35 -12.15
CA GLN A 473 2.01 -15.96 -13.48
C GLN A 473 1.84 -14.95 -14.61
N LEU A 474 0.81 -14.10 -14.52
CA LEU A 474 0.52 -13.10 -15.55
C LEU A 474 1.65 -12.07 -15.62
N ILE A 475 2.15 -11.58 -14.48
CA ILE A 475 3.22 -10.59 -14.50
C ILE A 475 4.53 -11.17 -15.06
N GLN A 476 4.82 -12.45 -14.80
CA GLN A 476 5.96 -13.12 -15.41
C GLN A 476 5.80 -13.26 -16.92
N SER A 477 4.59 -13.54 -17.40
CA SER A 477 4.28 -13.62 -18.82
C SER A 477 4.51 -12.27 -19.51
N VAL A 478 4.03 -11.18 -18.91
CA VAL A 478 4.28 -9.80 -19.39
C VAL A 478 5.78 -9.49 -19.41
N LYS A 479 6.53 -9.86 -18.37
CA LYS A 479 7.98 -9.68 -18.31
C LYS A 479 8.75 -10.49 -19.35
N ASN A 480 8.22 -11.63 -19.80
CA ASN A 480 8.86 -12.49 -20.80
C ASN A 480 8.64 -11.99 -22.24
N THR A 481 7.54 -11.30 -22.49
CA THR A 481 7.22 -10.71 -23.80
C THR A 481 7.77 -9.29 -23.99
N ARG A 482 8.68 -8.86 -23.10
CA ARG A 482 9.19 -7.47 -23.08
C ARG A 482 10.14 -7.17 -24.23
N THR A 483 10.13 -5.92 -24.68
CA THR A 483 11.12 -5.38 -25.62
C THR A 483 11.85 -4.21 -24.95
N TRP A 484 12.90 -4.51 -24.19
CA TRP A 484 13.63 -3.48 -23.45
C TRP A 484 14.59 -2.71 -24.36
N GLN A 485 14.41 -1.39 -24.40
CA GLN A 485 15.28 -0.47 -25.12
C GLN A 485 16.32 0.09 -24.16
N ILE A 486 17.57 -0.36 -24.31
CA ILE A 486 18.70 0.20 -23.58
C ILE A 486 19.41 1.20 -24.50
N PRO A 487 19.47 2.50 -24.15
CA PRO A 487 20.23 3.46 -24.91
C PRO A 487 21.73 3.17 -24.75
N ILE A 488 22.42 2.96 -25.87
CA ILE A 488 23.87 2.69 -25.91
C ILE A 488 24.54 3.82 -26.68
N ALA A 489 25.66 4.32 -26.15
CA ALA A 489 26.57 5.19 -26.88
C ALA A 489 27.89 4.45 -27.19
N PRO A 490 28.50 4.68 -28.36
CA PRO A 490 29.86 4.23 -28.61
C PRO A 490 30.84 5.04 -27.76
N GLY A 491 31.84 4.37 -27.16
CA GLY A 491 32.90 5.02 -26.39
C GLY A 491 33.14 4.39 -25.02
N GLU A 492 33.86 5.13 -24.18
CA GLU A 492 34.15 4.75 -22.80
C GLU A 492 32.87 4.65 -21.98
N ARG A 493 32.79 3.60 -21.15
CA ARG A 493 31.63 3.29 -20.33
C ARG A 493 31.82 3.73 -18.89
N SER A 494 30.72 3.84 -18.16
CA SER A 494 30.79 4.11 -16.73
C SER A 494 31.66 3.06 -16.03
N THR A 495 32.68 3.50 -15.30
CA THR A 495 33.51 2.60 -14.50
C THR A 495 32.77 2.00 -13.30
N LEU A 496 31.55 2.49 -13.00
CA LEU A 496 30.66 1.97 -11.95
C LEU A 496 29.72 0.88 -12.48
N SER A 497 28.97 1.17 -13.56
CA SER A 497 27.94 0.26 -14.08
C SER A 497 28.44 -0.63 -15.23
N GLY A 498 29.54 -0.29 -15.89
CA GLY A 498 30.01 -0.95 -17.10
C GLY A 498 29.08 -0.77 -18.31
N GLN A 499 28.07 0.09 -18.19
CA GLN A 499 27.10 0.45 -19.22
C GLN A 499 27.41 1.81 -19.82
#